data_AF-A0A7S1D1I2-F1
#
_entry.id   AF-A0A7S1D1I2-F1
#
_cell.length_a   1.000
_cell.length_b   1.000
_cell.length_c   1.000
_cell.angle_alpha   90.00
_cell.angle_beta   90.00
_cell.angle_gamma   90.00
#
_symmetry.space_group_name_H-M   'P 1'
#
loop_
_entity.id
_entity.type
_entity.pdbx_description
1 polymer ?
#
loop_
_entity_poly.entity_id
_entity_poly.type
_entity_poly.pdbx_seq_one_letter_code
_entity_poly.pdbx_strand_id
1 'polypeptide(L)'
;ASYTLAPPAMLLSSSSPNQTTTSPLTATIQPTWTQFKQFVETYHIHNKTMSQILGSSDASSSASASSSSSASSVQQIVEAHDFIGVVERLEESLLVLRRLLGLDWRDILFLPTNDLFDVHPHNWTSCHLQLKPIRTKARTELLQNQTNVTITTIYKDDMQLYETVDRSLDATIRSIGIRTIQRDRQLFRQLQEHVLEQCLPVTTFTCDINGQNHYQTYDEQQRHGRQHSSSCIAPNRACGYSCIQTLDLKPVLGR
;
A
#
# COMPACT_ATOMS: atom_id res chain seq x y z
N ALA A 1 21.86 -10.06 25.13
CA ALA A 1 21.48 -8.69 25.52
C ALA A 1 20.00 -8.51 25.16
N SER A 2 19.13 -8.49 26.16
CA SER A 2 17.69 -8.34 25.93
C SER A 2 17.39 -6.85 25.80
N TYR A 3 17.19 -6.39 24.58
CA TYR A 3 16.75 -5.01 24.32
C TYR A 3 15.23 -4.98 24.37
N THR A 4 14.69 -4.49 25.48
CA THR A 4 13.27 -4.14 25.61
C THR A 4 13.08 -2.78 24.94
N LEU A 5 12.89 -2.78 23.62
CA LEU A 5 12.40 -1.59 22.91
C LEU A 5 10.93 -1.43 23.28
N ALA A 6 10.62 -0.43 24.11
CA ALA A 6 9.27 0.07 24.23
C ALA A 6 8.80 0.45 22.81
N PRO A 7 7.60 0.01 22.37
CA PRO A 7 7.10 0.47 21.08
C PRO A 7 7.07 2.00 21.09
N PRO A 8 7.44 2.68 20.00
CA PRO A 8 7.18 4.10 19.89
C PRO A 8 5.67 4.24 20.07
N ALA A 9 5.28 4.82 21.21
CA ALA A 9 3.94 5.33 21.33
C ALA A 9 3.81 6.28 20.15
N MET A 10 2.84 6.05 19.25
CA MET A 10 2.31 7.16 18.48
C MET A 10 1.98 8.21 19.53
N LEU A 11 2.80 9.26 19.59
CA LEU A 11 2.60 10.39 20.48
C LEU A 11 1.37 11.12 19.95
N LEU A 12 0.19 10.54 20.19
CA LEU A 12 -1.00 11.33 20.46
C LEU A 12 -0.63 12.12 21.70
N SER A 13 -0.24 13.39 21.50
CA SER A 13 0.11 14.32 22.56
C SER A 13 -0.95 14.21 23.66
N SER A 14 -0.55 13.75 24.84
CA SER A 14 -1.38 13.72 26.04
C SER A 14 -1.60 15.16 26.51
N SER A 15 -2.57 15.83 25.89
CA SER A 15 -3.11 17.08 26.41
C SER A 15 -4.09 16.77 27.55
N SER A 16 -4.00 17.59 28.60
CA SER A 16 -4.67 17.46 29.90
C SER A 16 -6.18 17.20 29.81
N PRO A 17 -6.75 16.46 30.78
CA PRO A 17 -8.19 16.26 30.89
C PRO A 17 -8.81 17.49 31.58
N ASN A 18 -9.06 18.58 30.85
CA ASN A 18 -10.06 19.61 31.23
C ASN A 18 -10.18 20.77 30.24
N GLN A 19 -10.33 20.51 28.94
CA GLN A 19 -10.95 21.50 28.06
C GLN A 19 -11.91 20.81 27.09
N THR A 20 -13.19 21.06 27.28
CA THR A 20 -14.26 20.75 26.33
C THR A 20 -14.20 21.75 25.18
N THR A 21 -13.09 21.77 24.46
CA THR A 21 -12.97 22.49 23.20
C THR A 21 -13.33 21.49 22.12
N THR A 22 -14.54 21.62 21.59
CA THR A 22 -14.93 21.00 20.32
C THR A 22 -13.98 21.54 19.25
N SER A 23 -12.84 20.87 19.05
CA SER A 23 -12.01 21.09 17.87
C SER A 23 -12.90 20.93 16.66
N PRO A 24 -12.96 21.92 15.75
CA PRO A 24 -13.66 21.73 14.49
C PRO A 24 -13.02 20.52 13.83
N LEU A 25 -13.83 19.48 13.60
CA LEU A 25 -13.47 18.35 12.75
C LEU A 25 -12.81 18.95 11.51
N THR A 26 -11.51 18.75 11.40
CA THR A 26 -10.66 19.26 10.33
C THR A 26 -11.39 18.95 9.04
N ALA A 27 -11.79 20.00 8.31
CA ALA A 27 -12.52 19.82 7.06
C ALA A 27 -11.73 18.81 6.22
N THR A 28 -12.32 17.65 5.98
CA THR A 28 -11.68 16.60 5.19
C THR A 28 -11.50 17.18 3.79
N ILE A 29 -10.28 17.63 3.49
CA ILE A 29 -9.93 18.11 2.16
C ILE A 29 -9.94 16.86 1.28
N GLN A 30 -11.08 16.64 0.62
CA GLN A 30 -11.19 15.64 -0.43
C GLN A 30 -10.40 16.17 -1.64
N PRO A 31 -9.26 15.57 -2.01
CA PRO A 31 -8.53 16.02 -3.17
C PRO A 31 -9.42 15.90 -4.41
N THR A 32 -9.37 16.90 -5.27
CA THR A 32 -9.99 16.80 -6.60
C THR A 32 -9.39 15.64 -7.38
N TRP A 33 -10.14 15.10 -8.35
CA TRP A 33 -9.66 14.04 -9.22
C TRP A 33 -8.31 14.38 -9.89
N THR A 34 -8.16 15.62 -10.34
CA THR A 34 -6.91 16.11 -10.93
C THR A 34 -5.75 16.07 -9.93
N GLN A 35 -5.98 16.45 -8.67
CA GLN A 35 -4.96 16.39 -7.61
C GLN A 35 -4.58 14.95 -7.28
N PHE A 36 -5.55 14.04 -7.20
CA PHE A 36 -5.27 12.62 -6.97
C PHE A 36 -4.46 12.01 -8.11
N LYS A 37 -4.84 12.29 -9.37
CA LYS A 37 -4.09 11.83 -10.54
C LYS A 37 -2.66 12.35 -10.55
N GLN A 38 -2.47 13.65 -10.29
CA GLN A 38 -1.15 14.27 -10.20
C GLN A 38 -0.32 13.67 -9.06
N PHE A 39 -0.93 13.34 -7.92
CA PHE A 39 -0.26 12.64 -6.82
C PHE A 39 0.22 11.25 -7.24
N VAL A 40 -0.64 10.43 -7.87
CA VAL A 40 -0.26 9.07 -8.32
C VAL A 40 0.89 9.12 -9.33
N GLU A 41 0.87 10.09 -10.25
CA GLU A 41 1.93 10.30 -11.24
C GLU A 41 3.23 10.78 -10.58
N THR A 42 3.15 11.74 -9.65
CA THR A 42 4.32 12.30 -8.94
C THR A 42 4.95 11.30 -7.96
N TYR A 43 4.13 10.49 -7.29
CA TYR A 43 4.59 9.44 -6.38
C TYR A 43 5.48 8.43 -7.10
N HIS A 44 5.20 8.15 -8.38
CA HIS A 44 6.05 7.26 -9.18
C HIS A 44 7.46 7.80 -9.36
N ILE A 45 7.61 9.12 -9.48
CA ILE A 45 8.89 9.83 -9.56
C ILE A 45 9.59 9.80 -8.20
N HIS A 46 8.84 10.00 -7.11
CA HIS A 46 9.40 10.07 -5.75
C HIS A 46 9.92 8.72 -5.24
N ASN A 47 9.28 7.59 -5.59
CA ASN A 47 9.79 6.26 -5.24
C ASN A 47 11.18 5.98 -5.83
N LYS A 48 11.51 6.58 -6.99
CA LYS A 48 12.86 6.50 -7.56
C LYS A 48 13.90 7.19 -6.67
N THR A 49 13.51 8.26 -5.97
CA THR A 49 14.36 9.00 -5.02
C THR A 49 14.51 8.27 -3.69
N MET A 50 13.47 7.62 -3.18
CA MET A 50 13.57 6.78 -1.98
C MET A 50 14.53 5.59 -2.17
N SER A 51 14.54 4.96 -3.35
CA SER A 51 15.57 3.95 -3.69
C SER A 51 16.99 4.51 -3.70
N GLN A 52 17.18 5.81 -3.96
CA GLN A 52 18.49 6.46 -3.87
C GLN A 52 18.89 6.73 -2.42
N ILE A 53 17.95 7.13 -1.55
CA ILE A 53 18.18 7.32 -0.11
C ILE A 53 18.55 6.00 0.57
N LEU A 54 17.90 4.89 0.17
CA LEU A 54 18.20 3.56 0.70
C LEU A 54 19.41 2.89 0.02
N GLY A 55 19.78 3.34 -1.18
CA GLY A 55 20.80 2.71 -2.03
C GLY A 55 22.16 3.40 -2.09
N SER A 56 22.32 4.62 -1.56
CA SER A 56 23.61 5.34 -1.58
C SER A 56 24.41 5.13 -0.31
N SER A 57 24.70 3.87 0.04
CA SER A 57 25.83 3.54 0.91
C SER A 57 27.05 3.21 0.05
N ASP A 58 27.38 4.10 -0.89
CA ASP A 58 28.68 4.06 -1.56
C ASP A 58 29.73 4.50 -0.53
N ALA A 59 30.53 3.52 -0.14
CA ALA A 59 31.65 3.59 0.78
C ALA A 59 32.75 4.55 0.28
N SER A 60 32.53 5.85 0.38
CA SER A 60 33.60 6.86 0.33
C SER A 60 33.79 7.48 1.71
N SER A 61 34.52 6.73 2.52
CA SER A 61 34.96 7.07 3.87
C SER A 61 35.92 8.27 3.86
N SER A 62 35.43 9.44 4.27
CA SER A 62 36.28 10.46 4.88
C SER A 62 35.94 10.56 6.36
N ALA A 63 36.87 10.07 7.18
CA ALA A 63 36.72 9.93 8.62
C ALA A 63 36.72 11.31 9.29
N SER A 64 35.54 11.80 9.65
CA SER A 64 35.39 12.87 10.63
C SER A 64 34.43 12.38 11.72
N ALA A 65 35.03 12.02 12.86
CA ALA A 65 34.35 11.49 14.02
C ALA A 65 33.51 12.58 14.69
N SER A 66 32.24 12.67 14.29
CA SER A 66 31.20 13.31 15.11
C SER A 66 30.23 12.22 15.55
N SER A 67 30.26 11.91 16.84
CA SER A 67 29.44 10.86 17.47
C SER A 67 28.01 11.34 17.72
N SER A 68 27.36 11.93 16.71
CA SER A 68 25.90 12.07 16.75
C SER A 68 25.33 10.67 16.57
N SER A 69 24.54 10.19 17.53
CA SER A 69 23.80 8.93 17.41
C SER A 69 22.87 9.04 16.20
N SER A 70 23.34 8.65 15.02
CA SER A 70 22.55 8.59 13.82
C SER A 70 21.44 7.59 14.08
N ALA A 71 20.20 8.08 14.22
CA ALA A 71 19.01 7.23 14.27
C ALA A 71 19.09 6.24 13.11
N SER A 72 18.80 4.95 13.37
CA SER A 72 18.86 3.94 12.32
C SER A 72 17.95 4.36 11.15
N SER A 73 18.31 4.00 9.92
CA SER A 73 17.47 4.30 8.74
C SER A 73 16.03 3.84 8.93
N VAL A 74 15.82 2.73 9.65
CA VAL A 74 14.49 2.24 10.07
C VAL A 74 13.71 3.28 10.86
N GLN A 75 14.32 3.89 11.88
CA GLN A 75 13.67 4.90 12.70
C GLN A 75 13.30 6.13 11.88
N GLN A 76 14.18 6.58 10.99
CA GLN A 76 13.91 7.71 10.10
C GLN A 76 12.73 7.42 9.15
N ILE A 77 12.65 6.21 8.58
CA ILE A 77 11.53 5.79 7.73
C ILE A 77 10.23 5.81 8.52
N VAL A 78 10.22 5.22 9.72
CA VAL A 78 9.01 5.14 10.56
C VAL A 78 8.55 6.52 11.02
N GLU A 79 9.46 7.41 11.40
CA GLU A 79 9.13 8.77 11.83
C GLU A 79 8.68 9.68 10.68
N ALA A 80 9.08 9.38 9.44
CA ALA A 80 8.72 10.17 8.26
C ALA A 80 7.32 9.86 7.70
N HIS A 81 6.64 8.82 8.18
CA HIS A 81 5.34 8.39 7.64
C HIS A 81 4.27 8.32 8.73
N ASP A 82 3.09 8.89 8.45
CA ASP A 82 1.94 8.82 9.37
C ASP A 82 1.36 7.39 9.47
N PHE A 83 1.53 6.60 8.42
CA PHE A 83 1.09 5.21 8.36
C PHE A 83 1.92 4.40 7.36
N ILE A 84 2.30 3.18 7.73
CA ILE A 84 2.95 2.21 6.85
C ILE A 84 2.14 0.91 6.93
N GLY A 85 1.66 0.42 5.78
CA GLY A 85 0.92 -0.83 5.67
C GLY A 85 1.82 -2.05 5.44
N VAL A 86 1.31 -3.23 5.76
CA VAL A 86 1.98 -4.53 5.51
C VAL A 86 1.18 -5.29 4.45
N VAL A 87 1.84 -5.73 3.38
CA VAL A 87 1.17 -6.39 2.24
C VAL A 87 0.58 -7.75 2.63
N GLU A 88 1.26 -8.50 3.48
CA GLU A 88 0.78 -9.78 4.04
C GLU A 88 -0.49 -9.61 4.87
N ARG A 89 -0.71 -8.39 5.37
CA ARG A 89 -1.88 -7.97 6.16
C ARG A 89 -2.61 -6.83 5.47
N LEU A 90 -2.68 -6.87 4.13
CA LEU A 90 -3.24 -5.78 3.31
C LEU A 90 -4.66 -5.42 3.75
N GLU A 91 -5.54 -6.41 3.98
CA GLU A 91 -6.91 -6.17 4.47
C GLU A 91 -6.91 -5.33 5.76
N GLU A 92 -6.11 -5.73 6.76
CA GLU A 92 -6.06 -5.03 8.05
C GLU A 92 -5.44 -3.64 7.91
N SER A 93 -4.39 -3.52 7.07
CA SER A 93 -3.74 -2.25 6.77
C SER A 93 -4.71 -1.25 6.14
N LEU A 94 -5.54 -1.69 5.18
CA LEU A 94 -6.56 -0.85 4.55
C LEU A 94 -7.65 -0.42 5.52
N LEU A 95 -8.10 -1.31 6.42
CA LEU A 95 -9.12 -0.97 7.42
C LEU A 95 -8.61 0.03 8.45
N VAL A 96 -7.35 -0.12 8.88
CA VAL A 96 -6.69 0.86 9.75
C VAL A 96 -6.56 2.20 9.03
N LEU A 97 -6.06 2.21 7.79
CA LEU A 97 -5.93 3.43 7.00
C LEU A 97 -7.28 4.15 6.83
N ARG A 98 -8.34 3.41 6.51
CA ARG A 98 -9.71 3.93 6.43
C ARG A 98 -10.14 4.61 7.72
N ARG A 99 -9.87 3.98 8.87
CA ARG A 99 -10.26 4.53 10.18
C ARG A 99 -9.44 5.77 10.55
N LEU A 100 -8.14 5.77 10.28
CA LEU A 100 -7.26 6.90 10.58
C LEU A 100 -7.59 8.13 9.75
N LEU A 101 -7.90 7.95 8.46
CA LEU A 101 -8.15 9.04 7.52
C LEU A 101 -9.64 9.35 7.29
N GLY A 102 -10.54 8.58 7.91
CA GLY A 102 -11.99 8.75 7.72
C GLY A 102 -12.46 8.46 6.29
N LEU A 103 -11.86 7.48 5.63
CA LEU A 103 -12.17 7.14 4.23
C LEU A 103 -13.54 6.45 4.09
N ASP A 104 -14.15 6.58 2.92
CA ASP A 104 -15.34 5.79 2.56
C ASP A 104 -14.93 4.33 2.29
N TRP A 105 -15.90 3.43 2.28
CA TRP A 105 -15.65 2.05 1.88
C TRP A 105 -15.15 1.95 0.43
N ARG A 106 -15.66 2.79 -0.47
CA ARG A 106 -15.23 2.81 -1.88
C ARG A 106 -13.75 3.10 -2.07
N ASP A 107 -13.15 3.83 -1.15
CA ASP A 107 -11.75 4.27 -1.26
C ASP A 107 -10.75 3.14 -0.98
N ILE A 108 -11.19 2.06 -0.32
CA ILE A 108 -10.33 0.92 0.04
C ILE A 108 -10.70 -0.39 -0.68
N LEU A 109 -11.77 -0.38 -1.48
CA LEU A 109 -12.16 -1.51 -2.32
C LEU A 109 -11.36 -1.51 -3.63
N PHE A 110 -10.99 -2.68 -4.12
CA PHE A 110 -10.16 -2.78 -5.32
C PHE A 110 -10.51 -3.99 -6.17
N LEU A 111 -10.12 -3.98 -7.45
CA LEU A 111 -10.08 -5.21 -8.25
C LEU A 111 -8.65 -5.73 -8.30
N PRO A 112 -8.44 -7.06 -8.13
CA PRO A 112 -7.14 -7.65 -8.38
C PRO A 112 -6.81 -7.46 -9.86
N THR A 113 -5.68 -6.82 -10.16
CA THR A 113 -5.38 -6.41 -11.52
C THR A 113 -4.86 -7.55 -12.38
N ASN A 114 -4.18 -8.55 -11.81
CA ASN A 114 -3.50 -9.59 -12.58
C ASN A 114 -3.43 -10.93 -11.82
N ASP A 115 -3.98 -12.01 -12.38
CA ASP A 115 -3.69 -13.37 -11.89
C ASP A 115 -2.58 -14.08 -12.69
N LEU A 116 -2.39 -13.70 -13.96
CA LEU A 116 -1.48 -14.40 -14.87
C LEU A 116 -0.60 -13.48 -15.71
N PHE A 117 -1.06 -12.30 -16.16
CA PHE A 117 -0.28 -11.44 -17.06
C PHE A 117 -0.09 -10.05 -16.48
N ASP A 118 1.09 -9.46 -16.67
CA ASP A 118 1.39 -8.08 -16.26
C ASP A 118 2.18 -7.35 -17.36
N VAL A 119 2.07 -6.04 -17.39
CA VAL A 119 2.81 -5.19 -18.32
C VAL A 119 4.20 -4.97 -17.77
N HIS A 120 5.20 -5.12 -18.63
CA HIS A 120 6.57 -4.83 -18.22
C HIS A 120 6.74 -3.33 -17.94
N PRO A 121 7.30 -2.91 -16.79
CA PRO A 121 7.52 -1.50 -16.49
C PRO A 121 8.30 -0.72 -17.55
N HIS A 122 9.19 -1.39 -18.30
CA HIS A 122 10.01 -0.78 -19.36
C HIS A 122 9.41 -0.93 -20.76
N ASN A 123 8.44 -1.83 -20.93
CA ASN A 123 7.81 -2.06 -22.21
C ASN A 123 6.29 -2.19 -22.04
N TRP A 124 5.60 -1.05 -22.19
CA TRP A 124 4.16 -0.97 -21.97
C TRP A 124 3.31 -1.63 -23.05
N THR A 125 3.98 -2.20 -24.06
CA THR A 125 3.33 -2.85 -25.20
C THR A 125 3.19 -4.36 -25.01
N SER A 126 3.98 -4.99 -24.15
CA SER A 126 3.96 -6.44 -23.95
C SER A 126 3.40 -6.86 -22.59
N CYS A 127 2.45 -7.80 -22.63
CA CYS A 127 1.97 -8.53 -21.46
C CYS A 127 2.84 -9.78 -21.25
N HIS A 128 3.35 -9.96 -20.05
CA HIS A 128 4.20 -11.09 -19.67
C HIS A 128 3.50 -11.97 -18.66
N LEU A 129 3.62 -13.28 -18.82
CA LEU A 129 3.14 -14.24 -17.85
C LEU A 129 3.89 -14.06 -16.53
N GLN A 130 3.18 -13.61 -15.49
CA GLN A 130 3.65 -13.61 -14.12
C GLN A 130 3.34 -14.96 -13.48
N LEU A 131 4.39 -15.77 -13.35
CA LEU A 131 4.31 -16.94 -12.50
C LEU A 131 4.27 -16.47 -11.04
N LYS A 132 3.14 -16.68 -10.38
CA LYS A 132 3.05 -16.48 -8.92
C LYS A 132 4.17 -17.29 -8.28
N PRO A 133 5.04 -16.68 -7.46
CA PRO A 133 6.15 -17.40 -6.86
C PRO A 133 5.60 -18.58 -6.06
N ILE A 134 5.91 -19.80 -6.50
CA ILE A 134 5.52 -21.00 -5.79
C ILE A 134 6.28 -20.98 -4.47
N ARG A 135 5.55 -20.80 -3.36
CA ARG A 135 6.09 -21.02 -2.01
C ARG A 135 6.32 -22.52 -1.85
N THR A 136 7.44 -23.02 -2.35
CA THR A 136 7.82 -24.42 -2.12
C THR A 136 8.17 -24.60 -0.64
N LYS A 137 7.78 -25.75 -0.07
CA LYS A 137 8.17 -26.13 1.28
C LYS A 137 9.70 -26.01 1.47
N ALA A 138 10.47 -26.40 0.45
CA ALA A 138 11.93 -26.25 0.42
C ALA A 138 12.42 -24.79 0.50
N ARG A 139 11.72 -23.82 -0.10
CA ARG A 139 12.10 -22.39 0.00
C ARG A 139 11.78 -21.82 1.37
N THR A 140 10.62 -22.17 1.94
CA THR A 140 10.25 -21.78 3.30
C THR A 140 11.20 -22.40 4.32
N GLU A 141 11.53 -23.69 4.17
CA GLU A 141 12.51 -24.39 4.99
C GLU A 141 13.91 -23.81 4.81
N LEU A 142 14.30 -23.42 3.60
CA LEU A 142 15.59 -22.76 3.37
C LEU A 142 15.65 -21.41 4.11
N LEU A 143 14.59 -20.60 4.09
CA LEU A 143 14.53 -19.34 4.83
C LEU A 143 14.46 -19.54 6.35
N GLN A 144 13.78 -20.57 6.83
CA GLN A 144 13.61 -20.86 8.27
C GLN A 144 14.80 -21.58 8.90
N ASN A 145 15.45 -22.46 8.14
CA ASN A 145 16.53 -23.32 8.61
C ASN A 145 17.92 -22.72 8.33
N GLN A 146 17.99 -21.65 7.54
CA GLN A 146 19.20 -20.84 7.43
C GLN A 146 19.38 -19.98 8.69
N THR A 147 20.08 -20.55 9.67
CA THR A 147 20.96 -19.85 10.62
C THR A 147 22.15 -19.16 9.93
N ASN A 148 22.03 -18.92 8.61
CA ASN A 148 23.07 -18.37 7.78
C ASN A 148 23.11 -16.87 8.07
N VAL A 149 23.98 -16.51 9.01
CA VAL A 149 24.27 -15.14 9.48
C VAL A 149 24.28 -14.14 8.32
N THR A 150 24.69 -14.56 7.13
CA THR A 150 24.71 -13.76 5.90
C THR A 150 23.34 -13.19 5.50
N ILE A 151 22.24 -13.97 5.49
CA ILE A 151 20.93 -13.45 5.04
C ILE A 151 20.34 -12.51 6.08
N THR A 152 20.41 -12.89 7.36
CA THR A 152 19.93 -12.04 8.45
C THR A 152 20.75 -10.76 8.60
N THR A 153 22.02 -10.76 8.16
CA THR A 153 22.85 -9.55 8.09
C THR A 153 22.51 -8.69 6.87
N ILE A 154 22.32 -9.30 5.69
CA ILE A 154 21.99 -8.56 4.45
C ILE A 154 20.63 -7.87 4.56
N TYR A 155 19.62 -8.56 5.09
CA TYR A 155 18.26 -8.02 5.20
C TYR A 155 17.92 -7.57 6.62
N LYS A 156 18.93 -7.31 7.46
CA LYS A 156 18.71 -6.99 8.87
C LYS A 156 17.77 -5.80 9.02
N ASP A 157 18.02 -4.74 8.25
CA ASP A 157 17.27 -3.50 8.34
C ASP A 157 15.85 -3.64 7.76
N ASP A 158 15.69 -4.41 6.67
CA ASP A 158 14.38 -4.73 6.09
C ASP A 158 13.53 -5.55 7.05
N MET A 159 14.12 -6.57 7.68
CA MET A 159 13.45 -7.39 8.70
C MET A 159 13.09 -6.56 9.93
N GLN A 160 14.00 -5.69 10.37
CA GLN A 160 13.75 -4.79 11.49
C GLN A 160 12.64 -3.79 11.16
N LEU A 161 12.61 -3.22 9.94
CA LEU A 161 11.54 -2.34 9.47
C LEU A 161 10.21 -3.09 9.43
N TYR A 162 10.17 -4.28 8.81
CA TYR A 162 8.97 -5.12 8.75
C TYR A 162 8.41 -5.40 10.15
N GLU A 163 9.23 -5.90 11.07
CA GLU A 163 8.80 -6.18 12.45
C GLU A 163 8.32 -4.93 13.19
N THR A 164 8.96 -3.78 12.95
CA THR A 164 8.59 -2.51 13.57
C THR A 164 7.23 -2.05 13.06
N VAL A 165 7.00 -2.13 11.74
CA VAL A 165 5.73 -1.76 11.10
C VAL A 165 4.61 -2.72 11.52
N ASP A 166 4.85 -4.03 11.55
CA ASP A 166 3.87 -5.03 11.96
C ASP A 166 3.42 -4.82 13.42
N ARG A 167 4.36 -4.56 14.33
CA ARG A 167 4.05 -4.20 15.73
C ARG A 167 3.29 -2.88 15.84
N SER A 168 3.63 -1.89 15.01
CA SER A 168 2.93 -0.60 14.95
C SER A 168 1.48 -0.78 14.48
N LEU A 169 1.26 -1.64 13.47
CA LEU A 169 -0.08 -1.99 13.00
C LEU A 169 -0.92 -2.64 14.11
N ASP A 170 -0.35 -3.59 14.86
CA ASP A 170 -1.03 -4.23 16.00
C ASP A 170 -1.36 -3.24 17.13
N ALA A 171 -0.46 -2.31 17.42
CA ALA A 171 -0.71 -1.25 18.40
C ALA A 171 -1.89 -0.36 17.95
N THR A 172 -1.95 -0.03 16.66
CA THR A 172 -3.02 0.78 16.06
C THR A 172 -4.36 0.04 16.02
N ILE A 173 -4.36 -1.26 15.70
CA ILE A 173 -5.56 -2.10 15.79
C ILE A 173 -6.09 -2.14 17.22
N ARG A 174 -5.21 -2.26 18.22
CA ARG A 174 -5.60 -2.23 19.63
C ARG A 174 -6.18 -0.88 20.04
N SER A 175 -5.64 0.24 19.56
CA SER A 175 -6.16 1.57 19.87
C SER A 175 -7.53 1.84 19.24
N ILE A 176 -7.75 1.41 17.99
CA ILE A 176 -9.06 1.46 17.32
C ILE A 176 -10.07 0.49 17.98
N GLY A 177 -9.56 -0.65 18.46
CA GLY A 177 -10.34 -1.72 19.08
C GLY A 177 -10.45 -2.94 18.17
N ILE A 178 -9.92 -4.07 18.64
CA ILE A 178 -9.87 -5.35 17.91
C ILE A 178 -11.25 -5.77 17.40
N ARG A 179 -12.28 -5.66 18.25
CA ARG A 179 -13.66 -6.03 17.87
C ARG A 179 -14.22 -5.14 16.75
N THR A 180 -13.82 -3.87 16.70
CA THR A 180 -14.19 -2.94 15.64
C THR A 180 -13.56 -3.36 14.33
N ILE A 181 -12.25 -3.59 14.31
CA ILE A 181 -11.53 -4.04 13.11
C ILE A 181 -12.04 -5.40 12.62
N GLN A 182 -12.35 -6.34 13.51
CA GLN A 182 -12.92 -7.63 13.13
C GLN A 182 -14.29 -7.50 12.44
N ARG A 183 -15.18 -6.66 12.98
CA ARG A 183 -16.48 -6.38 12.35
C ARG A 183 -16.29 -5.71 10.99
N ASP A 184 -15.43 -4.70 10.93
CA ASP A 184 -15.12 -3.99 9.69
C ASP A 184 -14.54 -4.94 8.64
N ARG A 185 -13.72 -5.92 9.03
CA ARG A 185 -13.16 -6.93 8.15
C ARG A 185 -14.21 -7.85 7.56
N GLN A 186 -15.21 -8.26 8.34
CA GLN A 186 -16.33 -9.06 7.82
C GLN A 186 -17.12 -8.27 6.78
N LEU A 187 -17.44 -7.01 7.07
CA LEU A 187 -18.16 -6.15 6.14
C LEU A 187 -17.34 -5.84 4.89
N PHE A 188 -16.04 -5.57 5.04
CA PHE A 188 -15.12 -5.35 3.93
C PHE A 188 -15.13 -6.52 2.96
N ARG A 189 -15.11 -7.75 3.45
CA ARG A 189 -15.14 -8.96 2.60
C ARG A 189 -16.44 -9.06 1.80
N GLN A 190 -17.59 -8.78 2.42
CA GLN A 190 -18.88 -8.78 1.73
C GLN A 190 -18.93 -7.70 0.64
N LEU A 191 -18.43 -6.51 0.94
CA LEU A 191 -18.35 -5.41 -0.03
C LEU A 191 -17.38 -5.75 -1.17
N GLN A 192 -16.24 -6.35 -0.84
CA GLN A 192 -15.22 -6.76 -1.78
C GLN A 192 -15.72 -7.88 -2.71
N GLU A 193 -16.46 -8.85 -2.18
CA GLU A 193 -17.14 -9.87 -2.97
C GLU A 193 -18.15 -9.25 -3.93
N HIS A 194 -18.99 -8.33 -3.45
CA HIS A 194 -19.94 -7.62 -4.30
C HIS A 194 -19.26 -6.81 -5.41
N VAL A 195 -18.15 -6.13 -5.11
CA VAL A 195 -17.33 -5.42 -6.11
C VAL A 195 -16.80 -6.39 -7.15
N LEU A 196 -16.30 -7.56 -6.75
CA LEU A 196 -15.81 -8.56 -7.68
C LEU A 196 -16.94 -9.07 -8.59
N GLU A 197 -18.11 -9.37 -8.05
CA GLU A 197 -19.26 -9.83 -8.83
C GLU A 197 -19.73 -8.80 -9.87
N GLN A 198 -19.81 -7.52 -9.49
CA GLN A 198 -20.40 -6.48 -10.32
C GLN A 198 -19.38 -5.82 -11.25
N CYS A 199 -18.16 -5.57 -10.77
CA CYS A 199 -17.18 -4.79 -11.52
C CYS A 199 -16.19 -5.63 -12.32
N LEU A 200 -15.91 -6.88 -11.91
CA LEU A 200 -14.95 -7.71 -12.66
C LEU A 200 -15.42 -7.99 -14.10
N PRO A 201 -16.70 -8.33 -14.39
CA PRO A 201 -17.14 -8.66 -15.75
C PRO A 201 -17.13 -7.46 -16.73
N VAL A 202 -17.21 -6.24 -16.20
CA VAL A 202 -17.27 -5.00 -17.00
C VAL A 202 -15.95 -4.25 -17.05
N THR A 203 -14.94 -4.72 -16.31
CA THR A 203 -13.62 -4.08 -16.26
C THR A 203 -12.74 -4.61 -17.38
N THR A 204 -12.29 -3.72 -18.26
CA THR A 204 -11.25 -4.04 -19.23
C THR A 204 -9.89 -3.78 -18.62
N PHE A 205 -9.21 -4.85 -18.23
CA PHE A 205 -7.83 -4.80 -17.75
C PHE A 205 -6.87 -4.51 -18.91
N THR A 206 -5.71 -3.96 -18.57
CA THR A 206 -4.66 -3.66 -19.55
C THR A 206 -4.10 -4.95 -20.19
N CYS A 207 -3.96 -6.04 -19.44
CA CYS A 207 -3.65 -7.36 -19.99
C CYS A 207 -4.83 -8.30 -19.76
N ASP A 208 -5.24 -9.05 -20.79
CA ASP A 208 -6.22 -10.11 -20.63
C ASP A 208 -5.59 -11.48 -20.34
N ILE A 209 -6.44 -12.49 -20.18
CA ILE A 209 -6.04 -13.88 -19.91
C ILE A 209 -5.25 -14.55 -21.05
N ASN A 210 -5.23 -13.94 -22.25
CA ASN A 210 -4.46 -14.42 -23.39
C ASN A 210 -3.14 -13.65 -23.55
N GLY A 211 -2.84 -12.71 -22.64
CA GLY A 211 -1.71 -11.81 -22.76
C GLY A 211 -1.89 -10.77 -23.86
N GLN A 212 -3.12 -10.52 -24.33
CA GLN A 212 -3.39 -9.41 -25.23
C GLN A 212 -3.38 -8.10 -24.45
N ASN A 213 -2.64 -7.12 -24.97
CA ASN A 213 -2.57 -5.79 -24.39
C ASN A 213 -3.69 -4.90 -24.94
N HIS A 214 -4.56 -4.45 -24.05
CA HIS A 214 -5.67 -3.53 -24.33
C HIS A 214 -5.33 -2.08 -23.98
N TYR A 215 -4.12 -1.82 -23.49
CA TYR A 215 -3.63 -0.48 -23.21
C TYR A 215 -3.10 0.19 -24.48
N GLN A 216 -3.81 1.20 -24.94
CA GLN A 216 -3.28 2.13 -25.94
C GLN A 216 -2.40 3.17 -25.23
N THR A 217 -1.24 3.48 -25.80
CA THR A 217 -0.31 4.43 -25.19
C THR A 217 -0.90 5.84 -25.14
N TYR A 218 -0.45 6.67 -24.20
CA TYR A 218 -0.92 8.06 -24.05
C TYR A 218 -0.75 8.88 -25.35
N ASP A 219 0.31 8.62 -26.12
CA ASP A 219 0.56 9.27 -27.42
C ASP A 219 -0.47 8.87 -28.49
N GLU A 220 -0.93 7.62 -28.50
CA GLU A 220 -2.02 7.17 -29.38
C GLU A 220 -3.38 7.73 -28.94
N GLN A 221 -3.59 7.86 -27.63
CA GLN A 221 -4.80 8.42 -27.04
C GLN A 221 -4.98 9.90 -27.40
N GLN A 222 -3.94 10.71 -27.27
CA GLN A 222 -3.98 12.13 -27.64
C GLN A 222 -4.16 12.35 -29.14
N ARG A 223 -3.54 11.50 -29.98
CA ARG A 223 -3.64 11.64 -31.44
C ARG A 223 -5.02 11.31 -32.00
N HIS A 224 -5.79 10.45 -31.33
CA HIS A 224 -7.05 9.96 -31.88
C HIS A 224 -8.31 10.45 -31.15
N GLY A 225 -8.18 11.19 -30.04
CA GLY A 225 -9.34 11.69 -29.29
C GLY A 225 -10.29 10.59 -28.83
N ARG A 226 -9.82 9.34 -28.73
CA ARG A 226 -10.65 8.19 -28.36
C ARG A 226 -10.72 8.03 -26.86
N GLN A 227 -11.91 7.67 -26.38
CA GLN A 227 -12.10 7.21 -25.00
C GLN A 227 -11.24 5.97 -24.75
N HIS A 228 -10.69 5.86 -23.54
CA HIS A 228 -9.84 4.76 -23.11
C HIS A 228 -10.51 3.39 -23.38
N SER A 229 -9.77 2.48 -24.00
CA SER A 229 -10.17 1.07 -24.13
C SER A 229 -10.04 0.29 -22.83
N SER A 230 -9.17 0.72 -21.91
CA SER A 230 -9.03 0.11 -20.59
C SER A 230 -9.81 0.88 -19.52
N SER A 231 -10.28 0.17 -18.50
CA SER A 231 -10.97 0.74 -17.34
C SER A 231 -9.99 1.14 -16.22
N CYS A 232 -8.70 1.37 -16.54
CA CYS A 232 -7.62 1.63 -15.57
C CYS A 232 -7.17 3.10 -15.60
N ILE A 233 -6.87 3.67 -14.43
CA ILE A 233 -6.36 5.05 -14.31
C ILE A 233 -4.95 5.16 -14.91
N ALA A 234 -4.13 4.14 -14.71
CA ALA A 234 -2.77 4.02 -15.22
C ALA A 234 -2.51 2.55 -15.63
N PRO A 235 -1.45 2.25 -16.41
CA PRO A 235 -1.14 0.87 -16.82
C PRO A 235 -1.16 -0.09 -15.62
N ASN A 236 -2.06 -1.08 -15.64
CA ASN A 236 -2.28 -2.07 -14.57
C ASN A 236 -2.51 -1.50 -13.17
N ARG A 237 -2.97 -0.24 -13.06
CA ARG A 237 -3.21 0.41 -11.78
C ARG A 237 -4.62 0.97 -11.71
N ALA A 238 -5.26 0.70 -10.58
CA ALA A 238 -6.61 1.17 -10.26
C ALA A 238 -7.62 0.88 -11.38
N CYS A 239 -7.58 -0.35 -11.91
CA CYS A 239 -8.56 -0.85 -12.88
C CYS A 239 -9.93 -1.02 -12.22
N GLY A 240 -10.99 -0.69 -12.96
CA GLY A 240 -12.38 -0.78 -12.49
C GLY A 240 -12.79 0.33 -11.52
N TYR A 241 -11.94 1.34 -11.30
CA TYR A 241 -12.23 2.47 -10.40
C TYR A 241 -13.57 3.14 -10.72
N SER A 242 -13.88 3.35 -12.01
CA SER A 242 -15.16 3.96 -12.43
C SER A 242 -16.35 3.13 -11.99
N CYS A 243 -16.29 1.80 -12.13
CA CYS A 243 -17.35 0.91 -11.67
C CYS A 243 -17.52 1.01 -10.15
N ILE A 244 -16.42 0.90 -9.39
CA ILE A 244 -16.43 0.95 -7.91
C ILE A 244 -17.05 2.26 -7.41
N GLN A 245 -16.71 3.40 -8.03
CA GLN A 245 -17.24 4.71 -7.64
C GLN A 245 -18.76 4.82 -7.84
N THR A 246 -19.28 4.22 -8.91
CA THR A 246 -20.72 4.24 -9.22
C THR A 246 -21.51 3.10 -8.58
N LEU A 247 -20.83 2.11 -7.99
CA LEU A 247 -21.46 0.92 -7.43
C LEU A 247 -22.35 1.28 -6.23
N ASP A 248 -23.57 0.74 -6.23
CA ASP A 248 -24.48 0.86 -5.11
C ASP A 248 -24.12 -0.16 -4.03
N LEU A 249 -23.56 0.32 -2.92
CA LEU A 249 -23.16 -0.50 -1.78
C LEU A 249 -24.29 -0.71 -0.76
N LYS A 250 -25.45 -0.04 -0.93
CA LYS A 250 -26.59 -0.15 -0.01
C LYS A 250 -27.08 -1.59 0.22
N PRO A 251 -27.17 -2.48 -0.79
CA PRO A 251 -27.62 -3.84 -0.60
C PRO A 251 -26.78 -4.62 0.43
N VAL A 252 -25.48 -4.33 0.51
CA VAL A 252 -24.55 -4.98 1.45
C VAL A 252 -24.52 -4.24 2.80
N LEU A 253 -24.59 -2.91 2.79
CA LEU A 253 -24.55 -2.09 4.01
C LEU A 253 -25.83 -2.20 4.85
N GLY A 254 -26.91 -2.78 4.32
CA GLY A 254 -28.17 -2.99 5.02
C GLY A 254 -28.89 -1.69 5.38
N ARG A 255 -28.76 -0.66 4.55
CA ARG A 255 -29.40 0.67 4.73
C ARG A 255 -30.12 1.14 3.49
#